data_AF-A0AAV5PFX9-F1
#
_entry.id   AF-A0AAV5PFX9-F1
#
_cell.length_a   1.000
_cell.length_b   1.000
_cell.length_c   1.000
_cell.angle_alpha   90.00
_cell.angle_beta   90.00
_cell.angle_gamma   90.00
#
_symmetry.space_group_name_H-M   'P 1'
#
loop_
_entity.id
_entity.type
_entity.pdbx_description
1 polymer ?
#
loop_
_entity_poly.entity_id
_entity_poly.type
_entity_poly.pdbx_seq_one_letter_code
_entity_poly.pdbx_strand_id
1 'polypeptide(L)'
;MIVTDRQQRILQILLENEDGISLAEVEKRLETSRRTLYREFGLLRPELAKSDLTLTNKKGYLQLTGPDESIADLRGELEESQGQDEMKAEDRGNALAALLLLNWMSLPVKT
;
A
#
# COMPACT_ATOMS: atom_id res chain seq x y z
N MET A 1 6.39 -3.86 -7.42
CA MET A 1 6.13 -4.37 -6.04
C MET A 1 4.63 -4.61 -5.82
N ILE A 2 4.19 -5.60 -5.02
CA ILE A 2 2.76 -5.75 -4.65
C ILE A 2 2.56 -5.17 -3.25
N VAL A 3 1.81 -4.08 -3.14
CA VAL A 3 1.47 -3.41 -1.87
C VAL A 3 -0.03 -3.24 -1.74
N THR A 4 -0.48 -3.11 -0.49
CA THR A 4 -1.89 -2.73 -0.21
C THR A 4 -2.10 -1.23 -0.45
N ASP A 5 -3.35 -0.79 -0.60
CA ASP A 5 -3.72 0.63 -0.75
C ASP A 5 -3.11 1.53 0.34
N ARG A 6 -3.10 1.02 1.57
CA ARG A 6 -2.56 1.76 2.72
C ARG A 6 -1.05 1.92 2.63
N GLN A 7 -0.37 0.86 2.22
CA GLN A 7 1.08 0.86 2.04
C GLN A 7 1.47 1.77 0.87
N GLN A 8 0.71 1.75 -0.22
CA GLN A 8 0.84 2.71 -1.32
C GLN A 8 0.68 4.16 -0.83
N ARG A 9 -0.35 4.45 -0.02
CA ARG A 9 -0.56 5.78 0.57
C ARG A 9 0.58 6.21 1.50
N ILE A 10 1.12 5.27 2.30
CA ILE A 10 2.31 5.51 3.13
C ILE A 10 3.50 5.92 2.27
N LEU A 11 3.78 5.18 1.19
CA LEU A 11 4.91 5.45 0.31
C LEU A 11 4.76 6.78 -0.44
N GLN A 12 3.56 7.11 -0.89
CA GLN A 12 3.26 8.41 -1.50
C GLN A 12 3.58 9.56 -0.54
N ILE A 13 3.11 9.49 0.71
CA ILE A 13 3.41 10.51 1.72
C ILE A 13 4.92 10.63 1.95
N LEU A 14 5.66 9.51 1.99
CA LEU A 14 7.11 9.55 2.16
C LEU A 14 7.84 10.17 0.95
N LEU A 15 7.37 9.90 -0.27
CA LEU A 15 7.93 10.46 -1.50
C LEU A 15 7.58 11.95 -1.70
N GLU A 16 6.43 12.40 -1.19
CA GLU A 16 6.08 13.83 -1.16
C GLU A 16 6.92 14.63 -0.16
N ASN A 17 7.51 13.96 0.84
CA ASN A 17 8.24 14.59 1.93
C ASN A 17 9.68 14.06 1.96
N GLU A 18 10.47 14.44 0.94
CA GLU A 18 11.86 14.02 0.78
C GLU A 18 12.75 14.44 1.96
N ASP A 19 12.47 15.57 2.60
CA ASP A 19 13.15 16.05 3.82
C ASP A 19 12.77 15.26 5.08
N GLY A 20 11.80 14.35 4.96
CA GLY A 20 11.27 13.51 6.02
C GLY A 20 10.00 14.06 6.68
N ILE A 21 9.20 13.15 7.22
CA ILE A 21 7.89 13.46 7.83
C ILE A 21 7.79 12.86 9.23
N SER A 22 7.23 13.61 10.18
CA SER A 22 7.06 13.09 11.54
C SER A 22 6.04 11.94 11.58
N LEU A 23 6.25 10.97 12.47
CA LEU A 23 5.30 9.87 12.66
C LEU A 23 3.88 10.38 12.97
N ALA A 24 3.76 11.42 13.80
CA ALA A 24 2.47 11.99 14.18
C ALA A 24 1.72 12.61 12.99
N GLU A 25 2.44 13.19 12.04
CA GLU A 25 1.83 13.74 10.82
C GLU A 25 1.36 12.61 9.89
N VAL A 26 2.14 11.52 9.77
CA VAL A 26 1.70 10.32 9.03
C VAL A 26 0.45 9.71 9.65
N GLU A 27 0.38 9.62 10.99
CA GLU A 27 -0.82 9.16 11.70
C GLU A 27 -2.05 10.00 11.37
N LYS A 28 -1.88 11.33 11.35
CA LYS A 28 -2.94 12.28 11.07
C LYS A 28 -3.44 12.17 9.62
N ARG A 29 -2.53 12.05 8.65
CA ARG A 29 -2.88 11.94 7.22
C ARG A 29 -3.56 10.62 6.85
N LEU A 30 -3.21 9.54 7.56
CA LEU A 30 -3.74 8.19 7.29
C LEU A 30 -4.84 7.77 8.28
N GLU A 31 -5.20 8.65 9.21
CA GLU A 31 -6.19 8.42 10.26
C GLU A 31 -6.00 7.06 10.97
N THR A 32 -4.75 6.77 11.32
CA THR A 32 -4.38 5.45 11.88
C THR A 32 -3.40 5.56 13.04
N SER A 33 -3.36 4.51 13.87
CA SER A 33 -2.52 4.48 15.07
C SER A 33 -1.04 4.20 14.76
N ARG A 34 -0.11 4.67 15.61
CA ARG A 34 1.32 4.27 15.58
C ARG A 34 1.51 2.77 15.45
N ARG A 35 0.76 1.97 16.23
CA ARG A 35 0.88 0.51 16.22
C ARG A 35 0.60 -0.05 14.82
N THR A 36 -0.40 0.49 14.15
CA THR A 36 -0.71 0.14 12.76
C THR A 36 0.43 0.55 11.84
N LEU A 37 0.91 1.79 11.93
CA LEU A 37 2.02 2.26 11.10
C LEU A 37 3.29 1.44 11.27
N TYR A 38 3.67 1.11 12.50
CA TYR A 38 4.84 0.26 12.75
C TYR A 38 4.71 -1.14 12.13
N ARG A 39 3.50 -1.71 12.16
CA ARG A 39 3.23 -2.98 11.47
C ARG A 39 3.39 -2.81 9.96
N GLU A 40 2.81 -1.77 9.38
CA GLU A 40 2.95 -1.49 7.94
C GLU A 40 4.41 -1.25 7.54
N PHE A 41 5.18 -0.50 8.34
CA PHE A 41 6.61 -0.30 8.12
C PHE A 41 7.39 -1.61 8.21
N GLY A 42 7.02 -2.50 9.13
CA GLY A 42 7.63 -3.84 9.23
C GLY A 42 7.39 -4.68 7.97
N LEU A 43 6.23 -4.53 7.33
CA LEU A 43 5.89 -5.20 6.08
C LEU A 43 6.55 -4.53 4.87
N LEU A 44 6.68 -3.20 4.87
CA LEU A 44 7.29 -2.43 3.78
C LEU A 44 8.81 -2.57 3.73
N ARG A 45 9.48 -2.63 4.88
CA ARG A 45 10.96 -2.75 4.96
C ARG A 45 11.55 -3.85 4.07
N PRO A 46 11.08 -5.12 4.13
CA PRO A 46 11.62 -6.18 3.27
C PRO A 46 11.30 -5.97 1.79
N GLU A 47 10.16 -5.36 1.46
CA GLU A 47 9.81 -5.07 0.06
C GLU A 47 10.68 -3.94 -0.50
N LEU A 48 10.87 -2.85 0.25
CA LEU A 48 11.75 -1.74 -0.13
C LEU A 48 13.20 -2.19 -0.29
N ALA A 49 13.67 -3.10 0.58
CA ALA A 49 15.03 -3.62 0.51
C ALA A 49 15.31 -4.41 -0.78
N LYS A 50 14.30 -4.96 -1.47
CA LYS A 50 14.47 -5.61 -2.78
C LYS A 50 14.79 -4.62 -3.89
N SER A 51 14.45 -3.35 -3.69
CA SER A 51 14.67 -2.25 -4.63
C SER A 51 15.75 -1.29 -4.12
N ASP A 52 16.64 -1.75 -3.23
CA ASP A 52 17.72 -0.94 -2.62
C ASP A 52 17.25 0.32 -1.88
N LEU A 53 15.98 0.34 -1.46
CA LEU A 53 15.37 1.41 -0.70
C LEU A 53 15.28 1.06 0.77
N THR A 54 15.47 2.06 1.63
CA THR A 54 15.39 1.91 3.08
C THR A 54 14.48 2.97 3.68
N LEU A 55 13.54 2.52 4.52
CA LEU A 55 12.76 3.42 5.37
C LEU A 55 13.53 3.69 6.68
N THR A 56 14.09 4.88 6.79
CA THR A 56 14.85 5.32 7.98
C THR A 56 14.02 6.25 8.85
N ASN A 57 14.33 6.28 10.15
CA ASN A 57 13.81 7.28 11.07
C ASN A 57 14.99 8.08 11.60
N LYS A 58 15.16 9.31 11.11
CA LYS A 58 16.25 10.20 11.47
C LYS A 58 15.70 11.32 12.34
N LYS A 59 16.10 11.35 13.62
CA LYS A 59 15.67 12.37 14.60
C LYS A 59 14.13 12.49 14.76
N GLY A 60 13.39 11.39 14.58
CA GLY A 60 11.92 11.39 14.66
C GLY A 60 11.20 11.64 13.34
N TYR A 61 11.94 11.88 12.26
CA TYR A 61 11.41 12.05 10.90
C TYR A 61 11.64 10.78 10.09
N LEU A 62 10.57 10.26 9.51
CA LEU A 62 10.55 9.13 8.62
C LEU A 62 10.94 9.60 7.22
N GLN A 63 11.92 8.94 6.61
CA GLN A 63 12.43 9.30 5.30
C GLN A 63 12.76 8.03 4.51
N LEU A 64 12.47 8.04 3.21
CA LEU A 64 12.93 7.03 2.28
C LEU A 64 14.34 7.40 1.80
N THR A 65 15.28 6.47 1.89
CA THR A 65 16.67 6.68 1.48
C THR A 65 17.13 5.53 0.58
N GLY A 66 17.80 5.86 -0.51
CA GLY A 66 18.38 4.91 -1.47
C GLY A 66 18.93 5.65 -2.68
N PRO A 67 19.30 4.94 -3.75
CA PRO A 67 19.69 5.53 -5.02
C PRO A 67 18.55 6.36 -5.64
N ASP A 68 18.89 7.47 -6.30
CA ASP A 68 17.90 8.33 -6.97
C ASP A 68 17.11 7.57 -8.04
N GLU A 69 17.78 6.65 -8.75
CA GLU A 69 17.17 5.73 -9.72
C GLU A 69 16.08 4.86 -9.08
N SER A 70 16.37 4.26 -7.92
CA SER A 70 15.41 3.42 -7.20
C SER A 70 14.21 4.21 -6.68
N ILE A 71 14.43 5.47 -6.27
CA ILE A 71 13.34 6.37 -5.85
C ILE A 71 12.47 6.75 -7.06
N ALA A 72 13.07 7.02 -8.21
CA ALA A 72 12.37 7.32 -9.45
C ALA A 72 11.55 6.10 -9.94
N ASP A 73 12.12 4.91 -9.88
CA ASP A 73 11.44 3.65 -10.21
C ASP A 73 10.24 3.43 -9.30
N LEU A 74 10.40 3.65 -7.98
CA LEU A 74 9.28 3.54 -7.03
C LEU A 74 8.16 4.55 -7.34
N ARG A 75 8.50 5.79 -7.72
CA ARG A 75 7.50 6.78 -8.14
C ARG A 75 6.71 6.27 -9.36
N GLY A 76 7.40 5.76 -10.39
CA GLY A 76 6.77 5.20 -11.58
C GLY A 76 5.86 4.02 -11.26
N GLU A 77 6.32 3.06 -10.44
CA GLU A 77 5.52 1.91 -10.03
C GLU A 77 4.22 2.31 -9.29
N LEU A 78 4.29 3.36 -8.46
CA LEU A 78 3.12 3.84 -7.70
C LEU A 78 2.10 4.54 -8.59
N GLU A 79 2.53 5.25 -9.64
CA GLU A 79 1.65 5.89 -10.62
C GLU A 79 0.95 4.85 -11.51
N GLU A 80 1.68 3.83 -11.98
CA GLU A 80 1.09 2.73 -12.77
C GLU A 80 0.08 1.90 -11.97
N SER A 81 0.33 1.72 -10.68
CA SER A 81 -0.56 0.98 -9.77
C SER A 81 -1.90 1.71 -9.56
N GLN A 82 -1.92 3.05 -9.53
CA GLN A 82 -3.16 3.82 -9.40
C GLN A 82 -4.09 3.65 -10.61
N GLY A 83 -3.52 3.61 -11.82
CA GLY A 83 -4.29 3.37 -13.05
C GLY A 83 -4.94 1.99 -13.10
N GLN A 84 -4.43 1.01 -12.34
CA GLN A 84 -5.01 -0.33 -12.27
C GLN A 84 -6.06 -0.51 -11.16
N ASP A 85 -5.97 0.22 -10.04
CA ASP A 85 -6.93 0.09 -8.93
C ASP A 85 -8.23 0.86 -9.18
N GLU A 86 -8.18 1.99 -9.89
CA GLU A 86 -9.38 2.76 -10.29
C GLU A 86 -10.33 1.95 -11.19
N MET A 87 -9.83 0.90 -11.87
CA MET A 87 -10.65 -0.02 -12.67
C MET A 87 -11.04 -1.30 -11.92
N LYS A 88 -10.34 -1.72 -10.85
CA LYS A 88 -10.52 -3.04 -10.20
C LYS A 88 -11.45 -3.07 -8.98
N ALA A 89 -11.84 -1.92 -8.44
CA ALA A 89 -12.70 -1.88 -7.24
C ALA A 89 -14.15 -2.32 -7.53
N GLU A 90 -14.75 -1.87 -8.64
CA GLU A 90 -16.11 -2.28 -9.05
C GLU A 90 -16.17 -3.74 -9.52
N ASP A 91 -15.17 -4.21 -10.25
CA ASP A 91 -15.18 -5.55 -10.85
C ASP A 91 -15.07 -6.68 -9.81
N ARG A 92 -14.37 -6.45 -8.70
CA ARG A 92 -14.20 -7.47 -7.64
C ARG A 92 -15.51 -7.81 -6.94
N GLY A 93 -16.33 -6.81 -6.62
CA GLY A 93 -17.62 -7.02 -5.95
C GLY A 93 -18.58 -7.84 -6.82
N ASN A 94 -18.65 -7.50 -8.10
CA ASN A 94 -19.51 -8.17 -9.07
C ASN A 94 -19.06 -9.61 -9.35
N ALA A 95 -17.75 -9.87 -9.45
CA ALA A 95 -17.23 -11.22 -9.63
C ALA A 95 -17.52 -12.13 -8.43
N LEU A 96 -17.40 -11.59 -7.21
CA LEU A 96 -17.71 -12.34 -5.99
C LEU A 96 -19.21 -12.65 -5.87
N ALA A 97 -20.06 -11.68 -6.21
CA ALA A 97 -21.51 -11.88 -6.27
C ALA A 97 -21.90 -12.94 -7.32
N ALA A 98 -21.29 -12.89 -8.51
CA ALA A 98 -21.52 -13.87 -9.57
C ALA A 98 -21.09 -15.29 -9.15
N LEU A 99 -19.93 -15.45 -8.49
CA LEU A 99 -19.46 -16.73 -7.95
C LEU A 99 -20.40 -17.29 -6.87
N LEU A 100 -20.88 -16.45 -5.95
CA LEU A 100 -21.80 -16.86 -4.91
C LEU A 100 -23.16 -17.28 -5.48
N LEU A 101 -23.68 -16.56 -6.48
CA LEU A 101 -24.93 -16.92 -7.17
C LEU A 101 -24.81 -18.23 -7.95
N LEU A 102 -23.68 -18.45 -8.63
CA LEU A 102 -23.44 -19.68 -9.38
C LEU A 102 -23.32 -20.90 -8.46
N ASN A 103 -22.68 -20.73 -7.29
CA ASN A 103 -22.54 -21.79 -6.29
C ASN A 103 -23.87 -22.10 -5.58
N TRP A 104 -24.72 -21.10 -5.35
CA TRP A 104 -26.05 -21.28 -4.75
C TRP A 104 -26.99 -22.12 -5.63
N MET A 105 -26.89 -21.97 -6.95
CA MET A 105 -27.74 -22.70 -7.90
C MET A 105 -27.38 -24.19 -8.04
N SER A 106 -26.29 -24.65 -7.41
CA SER A 106 -25.79 -26.03 -7.48
C SER A 106 -26.08 -26.86 -6.22
N LEU A 107 -26.72 -26.28 -5.20
CA LEU A 107 -27.08 -27.02 -3.98
C LEU A 107 -28.38 -27.82 -4.22
N PRO A 108 -28.37 -29.16 -4.09
CA PRO A 108 -29.61 -29.92 -4.13
C PRO A 108 -30.46 -29.55 -2.92
N VAL A 109 -31.66 -29.04 -3.18
CA VAL A 109 -32.69 -28.81 -2.16
C VAL A 109 -33.01 -30.17 -1.55
N LYS A 110 -32.46 -30.45 -0.36
CA LYS A 110 -32.90 -31.59 0.45
C LYS A 110 -34.32 -31.28 0.91
N THR A 111 -35.27 -32.02 0.34
CA THR A 111 -36.68 -32.09 0.74
C THR A 111 -36.81 -32.77 2.10
#